data_AF-A0A9D6IA54-F1
#
_entry.id   AF-A0A9D6IA54-F1
#
_cell.length_a   1.000
_cell.length_b   1.000
_cell.length_c   1.000
_cell.angle_alpha   90.00
_cell.angle_beta   90.00
_cell.angle_gamma   90.00
#
_symmetry.space_group_name_H-M   'P 1'
#
loop_
_entity.id
_entity.type
_entity.pdbx_description
1 polymer ?
#
loop_
_entity_poly.entity_id
_entity_poly.type
_entity_poly.pdbx_seq_one_letter_code
_entity_poly.pdbx_strand_id
1 'polypeptide(L)'
;MLDPAYAEVIRRRLEVPLSEGPDKVTTLEEAVRRLVKPGSVLHLGTAHARANVHVRELVRQWWGKTPGSTIATVGLGSPWTALVHGRLVRRMITTFLGEGYPFPVPSPLIGKAVLEGRLEVQNWSMLTFPLRLLAGAMGVPFLPTRSLLGSSMEEDNSRQGDFQVADDPFGGEGRIGYARALVPDLSLLHAWAADRAGNTIIAPPMNENLYGAMAARGGAIVTVEKVVSSEFIRRHAPLVKLPGQYVAAVVEAPLGAHPGGMYGMDVPQFEGYAEDLEWILEMRKAFRKAETAEAWIKEWMLDVPTQDHYLAKLGYAKIMEVKGRADTDAWVSELESLSEGLPAEPGYNATEMMVVAASRMLAEKARAHRYRTFLAGVGNSNLAAWLAAYQLKQAGVDIELMAEAGMVGYLPRPGEPFVFSFRNFPSSKMLTDIFHVMGI
;
A
#
# COMPACT_ATOMS: atom_id res chain seq x y z
N MET A 1 33.29 36.52 -8.33
CA MET A 1 33.74 35.30 -9.05
C MET A 1 34.82 34.64 -8.22
N LEU A 2 34.81 33.30 -8.14
CA LEU A 2 35.85 32.56 -7.42
C LEU A 2 37.19 32.74 -8.16
N ASP A 3 38.29 32.86 -7.43
CA ASP A 3 39.64 32.92 -7.99
C ASP A 3 39.95 31.64 -8.81
N PRO A 4 40.44 31.75 -10.06
CA PRO A 4 40.75 30.61 -10.92
C PRO A 4 41.69 29.56 -10.30
N ALA A 5 42.66 29.98 -9.48
CA ALA A 5 43.57 29.06 -8.81
C ALA A 5 42.85 28.24 -7.73
N TYR A 6 41.89 28.84 -7.02
CA TYR A 6 41.04 28.14 -6.07
C TYR A 6 40.03 27.22 -6.79
N ALA A 7 39.46 27.65 -7.91
CA ALA A 7 38.56 26.82 -8.71
C ALA A 7 39.27 25.54 -9.21
N GLU A 8 40.52 25.65 -9.64
CA GLU A 8 41.32 24.52 -10.10
C GLU A 8 41.72 23.58 -8.96
N VAL A 9 42.08 24.12 -7.78
CA VAL A 9 42.33 23.29 -6.59
C VAL A 9 41.07 22.56 -6.16
N ILE A 10 39.91 23.22 -6.16
CA ILE A 10 38.62 22.59 -5.84
C ILE A 10 38.29 21.49 -6.83
N ARG A 11 38.38 21.75 -8.14
CA ARG A 11 38.15 20.70 -9.16
C ARG A 11 39.10 19.52 -8.93
N ARG A 12 40.41 19.75 -8.89
CA ARG A 12 41.39 18.68 -8.72
C ARG A 12 41.27 17.90 -7.40
N ARG A 13 40.90 18.54 -6.29
CA ARG A 13 40.92 17.94 -4.94
C ARG A 13 39.56 17.47 -4.44
N LEU A 14 38.47 18.09 -4.90
CA LEU A 14 37.11 17.87 -4.40
C LEU A 14 36.14 17.41 -5.50
N GLU A 15 36.58 17.25 -6.75
CA GLU A 15 35.81 16.55 -7.77
C GLU A 15 35.68 15.09 -7.36
N VAL A 16 34.54 14.77 -6.77
CA VAL A 16 34.14 13.40 -6.49
C VAL A 16 33.53 12.86 -7.79
N PRO A 17 34.04 11.76 -8.36
CA PRO A 17 33.42 11.15 -9.52
C PRO A 17 31.96 10.84 -9.20
N LEU A 18 31.08 11.03 -10.18
CA LEU A 18 29.69 10.58 -10.11
C LEU A 18 29.69 9.04 -10.02
N SER A 19 29.83 8.53 -8.80
CA SER A 19 29.62 7.12 -8.49
C SER A 19 28.13 6.90 -8.34
N GLU A 20 27.55 6.16 -9.27
CA GLU A 20 26.15 5.72 -9.20
C GLU A 20 25.94 4.58 -8.20
N GLY A 21 27.02 4.10 -7.55
CA GLY A 21 27.02 2.93 -6.68
C GLY A 21 27.04 1.60 -7.45
N PRO A 22 26.89 0.45 -6.76
CA PRO A 22 26.85 -0.85 -7.42
C PRO A 22 25.58 -0.97 -8.26
N ASP A 23 25.72 -1.53 -9.46
CA ASP A 23 24.60 -1.77 -10.35
C ASP A 23 23.77 -2.98 -9.91
N LYS A 24 22.51 -2.74 -9.55
CA LYS A 24 21.55 -3.74 -9.07
C LYS A 24 20.40 -3.96 -10.04
N VAL A 25 20.46 -3.37 -11.23
CA VAL A 25 19.41 -3.52 -12.23
C VAL A 25 19.43 -4.93 -12.80
N THR A 26 18.27 -5.57 -12.84
CA THR A 26 18.10 -6.93 -13.39
C THR A 26 16.66 -7.14 -13.87
N THR A 27 16.35 -8.31 -14.42
CA THR A 27 14.98 -8.70 -14.75
C THR A 27 14.24 -9.20 -13.51
N LEU A 28 12.90 -9.10 -13.52
CA LEU A 28 12.09 -9.62 -12.41
C LEU A 28 12.25 -11.13 -12.24
N GLU A 29 12.32 -11.85 -13.36
CA GLU A 29 12.53 -13.29 -13.40
C GLU A 29 13.81 -13.70 -12.65
N GLU A 30 14.93 -13.07 -12.98
CA GLU A 30 16.22 -13.36 -12.36
C GLU A 30 16.26 -12.94 -10.89
N ALA A 31 15.70 -11.76 -10.56
CA ALA A 31 15.62 -11.30 -9.18
C ALA A 31 14.85 -12.28 -8.29
N VAL A 32 13.65 -12.70 -8.73
CA VAL A 32 12.81 -13.65 -7.98
C VAL A 32 13.49 -15.01 -7.90
N ARG A 33 14.03 -15.54 -9.02
CA ARG A 33 14.69 -16.85 -9.07
C ARG A 33 15.86 -16.94 -8.10
N ARG A 34 16.67 -15.87 -8.01
CA ARG A 34 17.88 -15.83 -7.19
C ARG A 34 17.61 -15.59 -5.71
N LEU A 35 16.62 -14.73 -5.39
CA LEU A 35 16.45 -14.20 -4.05
C LEU A 35 15.27 -14.82 -3.28
N VAL A 36 14.23 -15.32 -3.96
CA VAL A 36 13.08 -15.95 -3.31
C VAL A 36 13.34 -17.44 -3.13
N LYS A 37 13.34 -17.92 -1.89
CA LYS A 37 13.59 -19.33 -1.55
C LYS A 37 12.29 -19.99 -1.06
N PRO A 38 12.14 -21.32 -1.22
CA PRO A 38 11.06 -22.06 -0.58
C PRO A 38 11.04 -21.84 0.93
N GLY A 39 9.85 -21.69 1.50
CA GLY A 39 9.64 -21.47 2.94
C GLY A 39 10.03 -20.08 3.45
N SER A 40 10.44 -19.14 2.59
CA SER A 40 10.79 -17.78 3.03
C SER A 40 9.61 -17.03 3.63
N VAL A 41 9.93 -16.15 4.58
CA VAL A 41 9.03 -15.09 5.04
C VAL A 41 9.19 -13.90 4.09
N LEU A 42 8.19 -13.67 3.25
CA LEU A 42 8.18 -12.59 2.28
C LEU A 42 7.31 -11.45 2.78
N HIS A 43 7.87 -10.25 2.83
CA HIS A 43 7.06 -9.04 2.96
C HIS A 43 6.60 -8.58 1.58
N LEU A 44 5.30 -8.38 1.38
CA LEU A 44 4.77 -7.81 0.15
C LEU A 44 4.14 -6.45 0.47
N GLY A 45 4.72 -5.39 -0.08
CA GLY A 45 4.29 -4.02 0.19
C GLY A 45 2.94 -3.68 -0.42
N THR A 46 2.09 -3.02 0.37
CA THR A 46 0.74 -2.60 -0.01
C THR A 46 0.49 -1.11 0.12
N ALA A 47 1.53 -0.27 0.04
CA ALA A 47 1.38 1.15 -0.32
C ALA A 47 0.44 1.35 -1.52
N HIS A 48 0.07 2.59 -1.81
CA HIS A 48 -0.81 2.89 -2.95
C HIS A 48 -0.40 2.14 -4.24
N ALA A 49 0.91 2.11 -4.52
CA ALA A 49 1.52 1.23 -5.51
C ALA A 49 1.66 -0.22 -5.00
N ARG A 50 0.61 -1.03 -5.14
CA ARG A 50 0.67 -2.46 -4.79
C ARG A 50 1.67 -3.24 -5.66
N ALA A 51 2.38 -4.18 -5.06
CA ALA A 51 3.38 -5.04 -5.71
C ALA A 51 2.78 -6.11 -6.69
N ASN A 52 1.79 -5.76 -7.52
CA ASN A 52 1.05 -6.72 -8.34
C ASN A 52 1.93 -7.46 -9.38
N VAL A 53 2.92 -6.78 -9.96
CA VAL A 53 3.88 -7.42 -10.87
C VAL A 53 4.70 -8.52 -10.20
N HIS A 54 5.06 -8.36 -8.92
CA HIS A 54 5.75 -9.40 -8.14
C HIS A 54 4.86 -10.63 -7.96
N VAL A 55 3.57 -10.42 -7.70
CA VAL A 55 2.60 -11.52 -7.57
C VAL A 55 2.49 -12.33 -8.86
N ARG A 56 2.45 -11.67 -10.02
CA ARG A 56 2.46 -12.36 -11.32
C ARG A 56 3.72 -13.22 -11.49
N GLU A 57 4.90 -12.69 -11.17
CA GLU A 57 6.15 -13.44 -11.26
C GLU A 57 6.22 -14.61 -10.26
N LEU A 58 5.84 -14.39 -9.01
CA LEU A 58 5.82 -15.45 -7.99
C LEU A 58 4.90 -16.60 -8.42
N VAL A 59 3.71 -16.28 -8.95
CA VAL A 59 2.80 -17.26 -9.53
C VAL A 59 3.47 -18.02 -10.66
N ARG A 60 4.06 -17.35 -11.66
CA ARG A 60 4.77 -18.02 -12.77
C ARG A 60 5.83 -19.02 -12.30
N GLN A 61 6.69 -18.62 -11.37
CA GLN A 61 7.81 -19.45 -10.96
C GLN A 61 7.42 -20.61 -10.04
N TRP A 62 6.37 -20.45 -9.23
CA TRP A 62 6.03 -21.37 -8.15
C TRP A 62 4.67 -22.07 -8.30
N TRP A 63 3.93 -21.82 -9.39
CA TRP A 63 2.68 -22.53 -9.68
C TRP A 63 2.90 -24.04 -9.67
N GLY A 64 2.07 -24.76 -8.90
CA GLY A 64 2.16 -26.22 -8.76
C GLY A 64 3.35 -26.73 -7.93
N LYS A 65 4.22 -25.86 -7.38
CA LYS A 65 5.43 -26.27 -6.61
C LYS A 65 5.29 -26.17 -5.09
N THR A 66 4.23 -25.54 -4.59
CA THR A 66 3.92 -25.40 -3.15
C THR A 66 5.13 -25.03 -2.26
N PRO A 67 5.78 -23.88 -2.48
CA PRO A 67 6.97 -23.48 -1.70
C PRO A 67 6.73 -23.31 -0.20
N GLY A 68 5.46 -23.23 0.25
CA GLY A 68 5.13 -23.16 1.68
C GLY A 68 5.56 -21.86 2.35
N SER A 69 5.61 -20.76 1.60
CA SER A 69 6.08 -19.46 2.07
C SER A 69 5.14 -18.84 3.11
N THR A 70 5.68 -17.95 3.94
CA THR A 70 4.87 -17.05 4.78
C THR A 70 4.82 -15.68 4.11
N ILE A 71 3.64 -15.08 3.99
CA ILE A 71 3.51 -13.71 3.49
C ILE A 71 3.12 -12.78 4.63
N ALA A 72 3.90 -11.72 4.81
CA ALA A 72 3.62 -10.61 5.70
C ALA A 72 3.19 -9.40 4.87
N THR A 73 1.97 -8.90 5.09
CA THR A 73 1.45 -7.73 4.36
C THR A 73 0.28 -7.13 5.10
N VAL A 74 0.05 -5.82 4.99
CA VAL A 74 -1.09 -5.18 5.65
C VAL A 74 -2.41 -5.78 5.17
N GLY A 75 -2.62 -5.96 3.87
CA GLY A 75 -3.86 -6.55 3.37
C GLY A 75 -3.73 -7.32 2.07
N LEU A 76 -4.46 -8.42 1.95
CA LEU A 76 -4.45 -9.27 0.76
C LEU A 76 -5.85 -9.38 0.14
N GLY A 77 -5.94 -9.08 -1.15
CA GLY A 77 -7.10 -9.34 -2.02
C GLY A 77 -6.64 -9.70 -3.43
N SER A 78 -7.55 -9.90 -4.38
CA SER A 78 -7.15 -10.22 -5.75
C SER A 78 -6.31 -9.07 -6.35
N PRO A 79 -5.25 -9.35 -7.15
CA PRO A 79 -4.85 -10.66 -7.71
C PRO A 79 -4.05 -11.57 -6.76
N TRP A 80 -3.74 -11.14 -5.54
CA TRP A 80 -2.86 -11.88 -4.62
C TRP A 80 -3.52 -13.14 -4.07
N THR A 81 -4.85 -13.25 -4.17
CA THR A 81 -5.61 -14.49 -3.97
C THR A 81 -5.03 -15.67 -4.77
N ALA A 82 -4.37 -15.42 -5.92
CA ALA A 82 -3.69 -16.44 -6.71
C ALA A 82 -2.59 -17.17 -5.91
N LEU A 83 -1.88 -16.48 -5.02
CA LEU A 83 -0.84 -17.07 -4.17
C LEU A 83 -1.42 -18.08 -3.18
N VAL A 84 -2.60 -17.78 -2.63
CA VAL A 84 -3.35 -18.68 -1.73
C VAL A 84 -3.96 -19.84 -2.51
N HIS A 85 -4.63 -19.55 -3.62
CA HIS A 85 -5.31 -20.53 -4.44
C HIS A 85 -4.33 -21.56 -5.05
N GLY A 86 -3.20 -21.10 -5.58
CA GLY A 86 -2.10 -21.92 -6.09
C GLY A 86 -1.27 -22.62 -5.01
N ARG A 87 -1.60 -22.45 -3.72
CA ARG A 87 -0.90 -23.04 -2.57
C ARG A 87 0.59 -22.64 -2.46
N LEU A 88 0.92 -21.41 -2.89
CA LEU A 88 2.27 -20.85 -2.72
C LEU A 88 2.52 -20.41 -1.28
N VAL A 89 1.45 -20.12 -0.55
CA VAL A 89 1.48 -19.56 0.81
C VAL A 89 0.87 -20.56 1.79
N ARG A 90 1.60 -20.82 2.87
CA ARG A 90 1.12 -21.64 4.00
C ARG A 90 0.58 -20.78 5.14
N ARG A 91 1.16 -19.59 5.34
CA ARG A 91 0.84 -18.68 6.44
C ARG A 91 0.77 -17.23 5.97
N MET A 92 -0.24 -16.50 6.46
CA MET A 92 -0.37 -15.06 6.31
C MET A 92 -0.16 -14.38 7.65
N ILE A 93 0.65 -13.33 7.69
CA ILE A 93 0.74 -12.37 8.79
C ILE A 93 0.16 -11.07 8.27
N THR A 94 -1.02 -10.66 8.75
CA THR A 94 -1.78 -9.60 8.08
C THR A 94 -2.80 -8.92 9.00
N THR A 95 -3.42 -7.85 8.51
CA THR A 95 -4.48 -7.11 9.20
C THR A 95 -5.84 -7.29 8.53
N PHE A 96 -5.85 -7.66 7.24
CA PHE A 96 -7.08 -7.83 6.46
C PHE A 96 -6.91 -8.86 5.33
N LEU A 97 -7.91 -9.74 5.18
CA LEU A 97 -8.01 -10.70 4.07
C LEU A 97 -9.35 -10.53 3.37
N GLY A 98 -9.31 -10.10 2.11
CA GLY A 98 -10.51 -9.91 1.29
C GLY A 98 -10.32 -8.88 0.21
N GLU A 99 -11.42 -8.60 -0.47
CA GLU A 99 -11.46 -7.67 -1.57
C GLU A 99 -11.73 -6.27 -1.03
N GLY A 100 -10.79 -5.32 -1.15
CA GLY A 100 -10.88 -3.98 -0.52
C GLY A 100 -11.53 -2.88 -1.37
N TYR A 101 -11.15 -2.77 -2.65
CA TYR A 101 -11.63 -1.73 -3.59
C TYR A 101 -12.46 -2.30 -4.76
N PRO A 102 -13.62 -1.71 -5.13
CA PRO A 102 -14.18 -0.43 -4.63
C PRO A 102 -14.95 -0.55 -3.32
N PHE A 103 -15.38 -1.76 -2.95
CA PHE A 103 -16.07 -2.02 -1.70
C PHE A 103 -15.57 -3.32 -1.05
N PRO A 104 -15.59 -3.39 0.31
CA PRO A 104 -15.08 -4.51 1.06
C PRO A 104 -15.99 -5.74 0.94
N VAL A 105 -15.47 -6.88 0.45
CA VAL A 105 -16.16 -8.18 0.49
C VAL A 105 -15.21 -9.33 0.82
N PRO A 106 -15.66 -10.38 1.52
CA PRO A 106 -14.87 -11.58 1.73
C PRO A 106 -14.51 -12.26 0.41
N SER A 107 -13.30 -12.81 0.32
CA SER A 107 -12.89 -13.67 -0.80
C SER A 107 -13.28 -15.13 -0.52
N PRO A 108 -14.16 -15.76 -1.34
CA PRO A 108 -14.59 -17.14 -1.13
C PRO A 108 -13.42 -18.14 -1.14
N LEU A 109 -12.43 -17.92 -2.00
CA LEU A 109 -11.28 -18.82 -2.13
C LEU A 109 -10.33 -18.73 -0.93
N ILE A 110 -10.14 -17.52 -0.38
CA ILE A 110 -9.35 -17.34 0.85
C ILE A 110 -10.11 -17.94 2.03
N GLY A 111 -11.41 -17.62 2.17
CA GLY A 111 -12.24 -18.16 3.25
C GLY A 111 -12.25 -19.70 3.26
N LYS A 112 -12.42 -20.32 2.08
CA LYS A 112 -12.30 -21.77 1.92
C LYS A 112 -10.93 -22.30 2.33
N ALA A 113 -9.84 -21.64 1.95
CA ALA A 113 -8.49 -22.06 2.32
C ALA A 113 -8.21 -22.00 3.83
N VAL A 114 -8.73 -20.98 4.51
CA VAL A 114 -8.64 -20.86 5.98
C VAL A 114 -9.46 -21.95 6.65
N LEU A 115 -10.72 -22.14 6.26
CA LEU A 115 -11.63 -23.13 6.86
C LEU A 115 -11.14 -24.58 6.67
N GLU A 116 -10.48 -24.87 5.55
CA GLU A 116 -9.88 -26.19 5.26
C GLU A 116 -8.50 -26.39 5.90
N GLY A 117 -7.99 -25.41 6.66
CA GLY A 117 -6.65 -25.48 7.29
C GLY A 117 -5.49 -25.44 6.28
N ARG A 118 -5.75 -25.05 5.02
CA ARG A 118 -4.72 -24.88 3.99
C ARG A 118 -3.96 -23.56 4.13
N LEU A 119 -4.54 -22.58 4.82
CA LEU A 119 -3.94 -21.29 5.10
C LEU A 119 -4.04 -20.96 6.59
N GLU A 120 -2.89 -20.80 7.24
CA GLU A 120 -2.81 -20.26 8.60
C GLU A 120 -2.82 -18.73 8.55
N VAL A 121 -3.57 -18.08 9.45
CA VAL A 121 -3.65 -16.62 9.52
C VAL A 121 -3.24 -16.14 10.91
N GLN A 122 -2.24 -15.28 10.96
CA GLN A 122 -1.85 -14.52 12.12
C GLN A 122 -2.36 -13.07 11.97
N ASN A 123 -3.35 -12.71 12.79
CA ASN A 123 -4.00 -11.41 12.72
C ASN A 123 -3.30 -10.38 13.60
N TRP A 124 -3.07 -9.19 13.03
CA TRP A 124 -2.54 -8.02 13.71
C TRP A 124 -3.43 -6.80 13.41
N SER A 125 -3.40 -5.80 14.28
CA SER A 125 -4.07 -4.53 13.96
C SER A 125 -3.27 -3.73 12.94
N MET A 126 -3.95 -2.82 12.23
CA MET A 126 -3.31 -1.88 11.28
C MET A 126 -2.10 -1.16 11.88
N LEU A 127 -2.15 -0.79 13.16
CA LEU A 127 -1.03 -0.15 13.86
C LEU A 127 0.08 -1.15 14.24
N THR A 128 -0.28 -2.31 14.78
CA THR A 128 0.72 -3.21 15.39
C THR A 128 1.49 -4.02 14.37
N PHE A 129 0.94 -4.28 13.18
CA PHE A 129 1.69 -4.92 12.09
C PHE A 129 2.92 -4.11 11.64
N PRO A 130 2.80 -2.84 11.19
CA PRO A 130 3.96 -2.02 10.83
C PRO A 130 4.85 -1.71 12.04
N LEU A 131 4.31 -1.66 13.26
CA LEU A 131 5.13 -1.53 14.48
C LEU A 131 6.13 -2.70 14.62
N ARG A 132 5.72 -3.94 14.32
CA ARG A 132 6.62 -5.10 14.33
C ARG A 132 7.70 -4.99 13.25
N LEU A 133 7.36 -4.50 12.06
CA LEU A 133 8.33 -4.26 10.99
C LEU A 133 9.29 -3.13 11.38
N LEU A 134 8.80 -2.06 12.00
CA LEU A 134 9.63 -0.96 12.50
C LEU A 134 10.63 -1.47 13.56
N ALA A 135 10.20 -2.32 14.49
CA ALA A 135 11.09 -2.98 15.45
C ALA A 135 12.22 -3.75 14.73
N GLY A 136 11.86 -4.50 13.68
CA GLY A 136 12.82 -5.20 12.82
C GLY A 136 13.79 -4.26 12.12
N ALA A 137 13.30 -3.16 11.54
CA ALA A 137 14.10 -2.15 10.86
C ALA A 137 15.07 -1.41 11.82
N MET A 138 14.65 -1.20 13.07
CA MET A 138 15.48 -0.61 14.13
C MET A 138 16.52 -1.59 14.69
N GLY A 139 16.38 -2.90 14.40
CA GLY A 139 17.23 -3.94 14.98
C GLY A 139 16.95 -4.22 16.46
N VAL A 140 15.77 -3.85 16.97
CA VAL A 140 15.34 -4.12 18.35
C VAL A 140 14.43 -5.34 18.40
N PRO A 141 14.39 -6.11 19.50
CA PRO A 141 13.62 -7.35 19.57
C PRO A 141 12.10 -7.14 19.60
N PHE A 142 11.62 -5.97 20.04
CA PHE A 142 10.21 -5.64 20.15
C PHE A 142 10.02 -4.12 20.22
N LEU A 143 8.77 -3.67 20.04
CA LEU A 143 8.34 -2.32 20.40
C LEU A 143 7.09 -2.36 21.28
N PRO A 144 6.95 -1.42 22.23
CA PRO A 144 5.80 -1.36 23.13
C PRO A 144 4.55 -0.77 22.46
N THR A 145 3.37 -1.20 22.89
CA THR A 145 2.08 -0.66 22.42
C THR A 145 0.97 -0.92 23.44
N ARG A 146 -0.02 -0.03 23.49
CA ARG A 146 -1.30 -0.28 24.18
C ARG A 146 -2.35 -0.93 23.27
N SER A 147 -2.09 -0.98 21.96
CA SER A 147 -2.98 -1.65 21.01
C SER A 147 -2.98 -3.17 21.28
N LEU A 148 -4.07 -3.82 20.89
CA LEU A 148 -4.40 -5.23 21.14
C LEU A 148 -4.81 -5.59 22.57
N LEU A 149 -4.46 -4.78 23.58
CA LEU A 149 -4.79 -5.09 24.98
C LEU A 149 -6.31 -5.33 25.16
N GLY A 150 -6.67 -6.46 25.77
CA GLY A 150 -8.05 -6.90 26.00
C GLY A 150 -8.77 -7.48 24.79
N SER A 151 -8.10 -7.64 23.64
CA SER A 151 -8.70 -8.22 22.42
C SER A 151 -8.33 -9.69 22.23
N SER A 152 -9.08 -10.41 21.39
CA SER A 152 -8.70 -11.77 20.98
C SER A 152 -7.33 -11.82 20.26
N MET A 153 -6.91 -10.72 19.63
CA MET A 153 -5.58 -10.62 19.02
C MET A 153 -4.46 -10.59 20.08
N GLU A 154 -4.69 -10.08 21.30
CA GLU A 154 -3.72 -10.24 22.39
C GLU A 154 -3.55 -11.72 22.72
N GLU A 155 -4.65 -12.44 22.92
CA GLU A 155 -4.61 -13.85 23.28
C GLU A 155 -3.92 -14.69 22.19
N ASP A 156 -4.33 -14.53 20.94
CA ASP A 156 -3.81 -15.33 19.82
C ASP A 156 -2.32 -15.09 19.59
N ASN A 157 -1.87 -13.83 19.60
CA ASN A 157 -0.46 -13.51 19.40
C ASN A 157 0.39 -13.85 20.64
N SER A 158 -0.18 -13.84 21.84
CA SER A 158 0.49 -14.33 23.05
C SER A 158 0.70 -15.84 23.02
N ARG A 159 -0.30 -16.62 22.59
CA ARG A 159 -0.16 -18.09 22.40
C ARG A 159 0.93 -18.44 21.38
N GLN A 160 1.08 -17.61 20.35
CA GLN A 160 2.12 -17.78 19.32
C GLN A 160 3.50 -17.25 19.76
N GLY A 161 3.59 -16.57 20.91
CA GLY A 161 4.83 -16.02 21.44
C GLY A 161 5.30 -14.72 20.78
N ASP A 162 4.44 -14.07 19.99
CA ASP A 162 4.75 -12.83 19.27
C ASP A 162 4.24 -11.56 19.96
N PHE A 163 3.47 -11.71 21.03
CA PHE A 163 3.02 -10.61 21.89
C PHE A 163 3.18 -11.00 23.36
N GLN A 164 3.58 -10.05 24.20
CA GLN A 164 3.62 -10.23 25.65
C GLN A 164 3.11 -8.97 26.33
N VAL A 165 2.59 -9.11 27.54
CA VAL A 165 2.06 -7.97 28.30
C VAL A 165 2.64 -7.98 29.70
N ALA A 166 3.27 -6.87 30.09
CA ALA A 166 3.76 -6.66 31.45
C ALA A 166 3.37 -5.27 31.95
N ASP A 167 3.67 -4.97 33.21
CA ASP A 167 3.49 -3.62 33.74
C ASP A 167 4.50 -2.65 33.12
N ASP A 168 4.16 -1.37 33.09
CA ASP A 168 5.06 -0.32 32.62
C ASP A 168 6.29 -0.26 33.54
N PRO A 169 7.51 -0.53 33.03
CA PRO A 169 8.72 -0.55 33.85
C PRO A 169 9.10 0.83 34.40
N PHE A 170 8.47 1.92 33.93
CA PHE A 170 8.67 3.29 34.41
C PHE A 170 7.57 3.75 35.38
N GLY A 171 6.68 2.85 35.81
CA GLY A 171 5.66 3.15 36.83
C GLY A 171 4.44 3.91 36.30
N GLY A 172 4.20 3.88 34.98
CA GLY A 172 2.96 4.37 34.39
C GLY A 172 1.74 3.56 34.81
N GLU A 173 0.56 4.17 34.73
CA GLU A 173 -0.70 3.45 35.00
C GLU A 173 -1.00 2.44 33.88
N GLY A 174 -1.22 1.19 34.28
CA GLY A 174 -1.71 0.11 33.42
C GLY A 174 -0.63 -0.80 32.84
N ARG A 175 -1.10 -1.80 32.09
CA ARG A 175 -0.26 -2.78 31.41
C ARG A 175 0.16 -2.26 30.03
N ILE A 176 1.33 -2.69 29.56
CA ILE A 176 1.86 -2.39 28.24
C ILE A 176 2.16 -3.69 27.50
N GLY A 177 1.75 -3.74 26.23
CA GLY A 177 2.05 -4.84 25.33
C GLY A 177 3.40 -4.64 24.64
N TYR A 178 4.08 -5.75 24.35
CA TYR A 178 5.35 -5.81 23.66
C TYR A 178 5.16 -6.65 22.39
N ALA A 179 5.16 -6.00 21.23
CA ALA A 179 5.02 -6.66 19.94
C ALA A 179 6.40 -7.09 19.43
N ARG A 180 6.62 -8.40 19.28
CA ARG A 180 7.89 -8.97 18.79
C ARG A 180 8.16 -8.50 17.37
N ALA A 181 9.42 -8.13 17.11
CA ALA A 181 9.88 -7.73 15.79
C ALA A 181 9.54 -8.77 14.71
N LEU A 182 9.06 -8.28 13.57
CA LEU A 182 8.83 -9.06 12.36
C LEU A 182 9.97 -8.74 11.39
N VAL A 183 10.79 -9.74 11.09
CA VAL A 183 12.00 -9.62 10.26
C VAL A 183 11.85 -10.55 9.06
N PRO A 184 11.33 -10.06 7.92
CA PRO A 184 11.18 -10.86 6.71
C PRO A 184 12.54 -11.33 6.17
N ASP A 185 12.55 -12.40 5.39
CA ASP A 185 13.75 -12.82 4.64
C ASP A 185 13.99 -11.89 3.44
N LEU A 186 12.92 -11.45 2.79
CA LEU A 186 12.95 -10.57 1.62
C LEU A 186 11.71 -9.68 1.58
N SER A 187 11.87 -8.46 1.08
CA SER A 187 10.75 -7.54 0.82
C SER A 187 10.53 -7.35 -0.68
N LEU A 188 9.27 -7.36 -1.10
CA LEU A 188 8.84 -7.13 -2.48
C LEU A 188 7.97 -5.88 -2.52
N LEU A 189 8.42 -4.84 -3.22
CA LEU A 189 7.70 -3.58 -3.29
C LEU A 189 7.74 -3.00 -4.69
N HIS A 190 6.74 -2.17 -4.99
CA HIS A 190 6.68 -1.38 -6.20
C HIS A 190 6.77 0.11 -5.83
N ALA A 191 7.54 0.87 -6.60
CA ALA A 191 7.90 2.25 -6.32
C ALA A 191 7.97 3.07 -7.61
N TRP A 192 8.11 4.39 -7.49
CA TRP A 192 8.03 5.28 -8.66
C TRP A 192 9.31 5.19 -9.48
N ALA A 193 10.43 5.54 -8.85
CA ALA A 193 11.73 5.53 -9.52
C ALA A 193 12.83 5.04 -8.59
N ALA A 194 13.87 4.46 -9.19
CA ALA A 194 15.11 4.16 -8.49
C ALA A 194 16.31 4.40 -9.41
N ASP A 195 17.46 4.77 -8.83
CA ASP A 195 18.71 4.66 -9.56
C ASP A 195 19.24 3.23 -9.56
N ARG A 196 20.33 2.99 -10.30
CA ARG A 196 20.94 1.66 -10.46
C ARG A 196 21.44 1.08 -9.13
N ALA A 197 21.77 1.90 -8.13
CA ALA A 197 22.15 1.46 -6.79
C ALA A 197 20.97 1.17 -5.86
N GLY A 198 19.75 1.51 -6.27
CA GLY A 198 18.52 1.25 -5.55
C GLY A 198 18.05 2.38 -4.64
N ASN A 199 18.60 3.59 -4.76
CA ASN A 199 18.03 4.74 -4.07
C ASN A 199 16.65 5.02 -4.66
N THR A 200 15.60 4.82 -3.86
CA THR A 200 14.24 4.65 -4.37
C THR A 200 13.31 5.77 -3.89
N ILE A 201 12.58 6.34 -4.84
CA ILE A 201 11.44 7.24 -4.64
C ILE A 201 10.17 6.39 -4.59
N ILE A 202 9.48 6.41 -3.45
CA ILE A 202 8.24 5.65 -3.23
C ILE A 202 7.06 6.61 -3.28
N ALA A 203 6.01 6.23 -4.02
CA ALA A 203 4.77 6.99 -4.07
C ALA A 203 4.02 6.85 -2.73
N PRO A 204 3.65 7.96 -2.07
CA PRO A 204 2.81 7.91 -0.89
C PRO A 204 1.31 7.77 -1.28
N PRO A 205 0.43 7.39 -0.34
CA PRO A 205 0.71 6.94 1.02
C PRO A 205 1.52 5.64 1.07
N MET A 206 2.50 5.58 1.98
CA MET A 206 3.54 4.54 2.01
C MET A 206 3.16 3.28 2.81
N ASN A 207 2.08 3.33 3.58
CA ASN A 207 1.67 2.25 4.47
C ASN A 207 2.85 1.67 5.28
N GLU A 208 3.08 0.36 5.20
CA GLU A 208 4.15 -0.36 5.89
C GLU A 208 5.49 -0.41 5.11
N ASN A 209 5.49 0.00 3.83
CA ASN A 209 6.47 -0.44 2.85
C ASN A 209 7.92 -0.18 3.27
N LEU A 210 8.19 1.01 3.82
CA LEU A 210 9.54 1.41 4.23
C LEU A 210 10.08 0.50 5.32
N TYR A 211 9.29 0.25 6.35
CA TYR A 211 9.68 -0.57 7.48
C TYR A 211 9.85 -2.03 7.06
N GLY A 212 8.98 -2.54 6.18
CA GLY A 212 9.11 -3.90 5.64
C GLY A 212 10.38 -4.09 4.80
N ALA A 213 10.75 -3.09 3.99
CA ALA A 213 11.98 -3.12 3.21
C ALA A 213 13.24 -3.05 4.09
N MET A 214 13.25 -2.15 5.09
CA MET A 214 14.39 -1.96 5.98
C MET A 214 14.56 -3.10 7.00
N ALA A 215 13.48 -3.80 7.35
CA ALA A 215 13.51 -4.97 8.23
C ALA A 215 13.95 -6.26 7.54
N ALA A 216 13.86 -6.34 6.20
CA ALA A 216 14.13 -7.58 5.48
C ALA A 216 15.62 -7.96 5.50
N ARG A 217 15.96 -9.19 5.90
CA ARG A 217 17.36 -9.66 6.01
C ARG A 217 18.12 -9.59 4.70
N GLY A 218 17.46 -9.99 3.61
CA GLY A 218 17.99 -9.97 2.25
C GLY A 218 17.74 -8.65 1.52
N GLY A 219 17.17 -7.63 2.18
CA GLY A 219 16.75 -6.39 1.55
C GLY A 219 15.49 -6.53 0.69
N ALA A 220 15.32 -5.59 -0.24
CA ALA A 220 14.15 -5.50 -1.11
C ALA A 220 14.46 -5.78 -2.58
N ILE A 221 13.57 -6.49 -3.26
CA ILE A 221 13.40 -6.39 -4.71
C ILE A 221 12.43 -5.24 -4.96
N VAL A 222 12.92 -4.19 -5.59
CA VAL A 222 12.14 -3.00 -5.92
C VAL A 222 11.83 -3.02 -7.41
N THR A 223 10.54 -3.15 -7.74
CA THR A 223 10.09 -2.84 -9.11
C THR A 223 9.76 -1.36 -9.19
N VAL A 224 10.12 -0.70 -10.28
CA VAL A 224 9.90 0.74 -10.48
C VAL A 224 9.21 1.04 -11.80
N GLU A 225 8.43 2.11 -11.84
CA GLU A 225 7.92 2.65 -13.11
C GLU A 225 9.07 3.10 -14.02
N LYS A 226 10.16 3.62 -13.43
CA LYS A 226 11.32 4.07 -14.19
C LYS A 226 12.64 3.91 -13.45
N VAL A 227 13.66 3.38 -14.12
CA VAL A 227 15.05 3.49 -13.67
C VAL A 227 15.61 4.84 -14.11
N VAL A 228 16.16 5.59 -13.17
CA VAL A 228 16.65 6.97 -13.38
C VAL A 228 18.13 7.10 -13.05
N SER A 229 18.75 8.22 -13.43
CA SER A 229 20.13 8.49 -13.03
C SER A 229 20.23 8.88 -11.56
N SER A 230 21.40 8.66 -10.94
CA SER A 230 21.65 9.17 -9.58
C SER A 230 21.58 10.71 -9.50
N GLU A 231 21.81 11.43 -10.61
CA GLU A 231 21.56 12.87 -10.68
C GLU A 231 20.06 13.20 -10.49
N PHE A 232 19.16 12.44 -11.12
CA PHE A 232 17.72 12.59 -10.91
C PHE A 232 17.35 12.36 -9.43
N ILE A 233 17.87 11.29 -8.83
CA ILE A 233 17.69 10.99 -7.40
C ILE A 233 18.17 12.14 -6.52
N ARG A 234 19.35 12.71 -6.80
CA ARG A 234 19.89 13.86 -6.04
C ARG A 234 19.02 15.10 -6.16
N ARG A 235 18.51 15.41 -7.37
CA ARG A 235 17.59 16.54 -7.58
C ARG A 235 16.26 16.36 -6.83
N HIS A 236 15.83 15.11 -6.64
CA HIS A 236 14.59 14.75 -5.95
C HIS A 236 14.84 14.14 -4.56
N ALA A 237 15.98 14.43 -3.92
CA ALA A 237 16.38 13.81 -2.66
C ALA A 237 15.31 13.84 -1.55
N PRO A 238 14.48 14.90 -1.39
CA PRO A 238 13.39 14.90 -0.40
C PRO A 238 12.33 13.80 -0.61
N LEU A 239 12.18 13.29 -1.84
CA LEU A 239 11.26 12.23 -2.23
C LEU A 239 11.87 10.82 -2.10
N VAL A 240 13.19 10.72 -1.92
CA VAL A 240 13.88 9.44 -1.77
C VAL A 240 13.64 8.93 -0.35
N LYS A 241 12.96 7.79 -0.21
CA LYS A 241 12.55 7.24 1.09
C LYS A 241 13.23 5.94 1.45
N LEU A 242 13.68 5.17 0.46
CA LEU A 242 14.40 3.91 0.68
C LEU A 242 15.83 4.02 0.13
N PRO A 243 16.85 4.09 1.00
CA PRO A 243 18.25 4.12 0.60
C PRO A 243 18.65 2.81 -0.09
N GLY A 244 19.57 2.90 -1.05
CA GLY A 244 20.02 1.75 -1.84
C GLY A 244 20.60 0.60 -1.00
N GLN A 245 21.12 0.85 0.20
CA GLN A 245 21.65 -0.19 1.10
C GLN A 245 20.62 -1.26 1.50
N TYR A 246 19.32 -0.93 1.48
CA TYR A 246 18.24 -1.87 1.77
C TYR A 246 17.69 -2.55 0.51
N VAL A 247 18.25 -2.26 -0.67
CA VAL A 247 17.80 -2.79 -1.96
C VAL A 247 18.78 -3.83 -2.47
N ALA A 248 18.26 -5.01 -2.80
CA ALA A 248 19.01 -6.13 -3.35
C ALA A 248 18.90 -6.22 -4.88
N ALA A 249 17.80 -5.74 -5.45
CA ALA A 249 17.58 -5.71 -6.90
C ALA A 249 16.63 -4.56 -7.28
N VAL A 250 16.92 -3.93 -8.42
CA VAL A 250 16.08 -2.91 -9.06
C VAL A 250 15.57 -3.48 -10.38
N VAL A 251 14.28 -3.33 -10.64
CA VAL A 251 13.64 -3.87 -11.85
C VAL A 251 12.72 -2.81 -12.44
N GLU A 252 12.93 -2.42 -13.69
CA GLU A 252 11.98 -1.56 -14.40
C GLU A 252 10.75 -2.38 -14.81
N ALA A 253 9.57 -1.96 -14.38
CA ALA A 253 8.30 -2.63 -14.66
C ALA A 253 7.16 -1.59 -14.71
N PRO A 254 7.01 -0.85 -15.82
CA PRO A 254 5.97 0.16 -15.97
C PRO A 254 4.56 -0.42 -15.80
N LEU A 255 3.65 0.37 -15.23
CA LEU A 255 2.32 -0.06 -14.75
C LEU A 255 2.41 -1.31 -13.85
N GLY A 256 3.44 -1.39 -13.00
CA GLY A 256 3.71 -2.56 -12.17
C GLY A 256 2.65 -2.76 -11.09
N ALA A 257 1.98 -1.68 -10.66
CA ALA A 257 0.84 -1.72 -9.75
C ALA A 257 -0.51 -2.02 -10.40
N HIS A 258 -0.64 -2.01 -11.73
CA HIS A 258 -1.92 -2.35 -12.39
C HIS A 258 -2.42 -3.73 -11.91
N PRO A 259 -3.71 -3.86 -11.53
CA PRO A 259 -4.82 -2.92 -11.79
C PRO A 259 -5.05 -1.81 -10.75
N GLY A 260 -4.20 -1.70 -9.72
CA GLY A 260 -4.19 -0.55 -8.82
C GLY A 260 -3.62 0.71 -9.50
N GLY A 261 -3.82 1.86 -8.87
CA GLY A 261 -3.32 3.14 -9.35
C GLY A 261 -1.90 3.47 -8.84
N MET A 262 -1.35 4.56 -9.37
CA MET A 262 -0.12 5.16 -8.89
C MET A 262 -0.14 6.68 -9.08
N TYR A 263 -0.03 7.41 -7.97
CA TYR A 263 -0.01 8.87 -7.94
C TYR A 263 1.32 9.46 -8.44
N GLY A 264 1.23 10.51 -9.25
CA GLY A 264 2.37 11.22 -9.85
C GLY A 264 3.12 12.17 -8.92
N MET A 265 2.64 12.41 -7.69
CA MET A 265 3.30 13.29 -6.69
C MET A 265 3.57 14.72 -7.19
N ASP A 266 2.81 15.20 -8.17
CA ASP A 266 3.01 16.50 -8.84
C ASP A 266 4.43 16.73 -9.39
N VAL A 267 5.16 15.65 -9.66
CA VAL A 267 6.46 15.70 -10.34
C VAL A 267 6.19 15.63 -11.84
N PRO A 268 6.61 16.63 -12.65
CA PRO A 268 6.26 16.67 -14.08
C PRO A 268 6.70 15.45 -14.89
N GLN A 269 7.78 14.77 -14.46
CA GLN A 269 8.28 13.56 -15.10
C GLN A 269 7.49 12.31 -14.71
N PHE A 270 6.58 12.43 -13.75
CA PHE A 270 5.83 11.34 -13.16
C PHE A 270 4.38 11.36 -13.62
N GLU A 271 4.11 10.64 -14.71
CA GLU A 271 2.76 10.45 -15.23
C GLU A 271 2.05 9.34 -14.42
N GLY A 272 1.07 9.73 -13.60
CA GLY A 272 0.28 8.79 -12.81
C GLY A 272 -0.72 7.97 -13.63
N TYR A 273 -1.32 6.96 -13.01
CA TYR A 273 -2.44 6.19 -13.56
C TYR A 273 -3.43 5.81 -12.47
N ALA A 274 -4.73 5.82 -12.78
CA ALA A 274 -5.81 5.51 -11.85
C ALA A 274 -6.03 3.99 -11.72
N GLU A 275 -6.82 3.58 -10.74
CA GLU A 275 -7.30 2.20 -10.63
C GLU A 275 -8.15 1.81 -11.86
N ASP A 276 -7.90 0.61 -12.38
CA ASP A 276 -8.67 0.00 -13.46
C ASP A 276 -9.89 -0.72 -12.88
N LEU A 277 -10.96 0.03 -12.64
CA LEU A 277 -12.15 -0.47 -11.95
C LEU A 277 -12.82 -1.63 -12.70
N GLU A 278 -12.94 -1.53 -14.02
CA GLU A 278 -13.52 -2.60 -14.86
C GLU A 278 -12.74 -3.90 -14.67
N TRP A 279 -11.42 -3.83 -14.81
CA TRP A 279 -10.54 -4.97 -14.60
C TRP A 279 -10.64 -5.56 -13.20
N ILE A 280 -10.66 -4.71 -12.17
CA ILE A 280 -10.79 -5.16 -10.77
C ILE A 280 -12.10 -5.92 -10.57
N LEU A 281 -13.21 -5.45 -11.15
CA LEU A 281 -14.51 -6.10 -11.03
C LEU A 281 -14.56 -7.42 -11.80
N GLU A 282 -14.00 -7.48 -13.01
CA GLU A 282 -13.89 -8.72 -13.80
C GLU A 282 -13.04 -9.77 -13.10
N MET A 283 -11.87 -9.37 -12.60
CA MET A 283 -10.99 -10.21 -11.79
C MET A 283 -11.72 -10.72 -10.55
N ARG A 284 -12.36 -9.83 -9.77
CA ARG A 284 -13.13 -10.21 -8.58
C ARG A 284 -14.21 -11.24 -8.92
N LYS A 285 -14.88 -11.10 -10.06
CA LYS A 285 -15.87 -12.08 -10.54
C LYS A 285 -15.22 -13.43 -10.84
N ALA A 286 -14.06 -13.45 -11.51
CA ALA A 286 -13.30 -14.66 -11.81
C ALA A 286 -12.83 -15.38 -10.53
N PHE A 287 -12.39 -14.65 -9.51
CA PHE A 287 -11.90 -15.22 -8.25
C PHE A 287 -13.01 -15.70 -7.29
N ARG A 288 -14.29 -15.69 -7.70
CA ARG A 288 -15.39 -16.26 -6.89
C ARG A 288 -15.41 -17.79 -6.87
N LYS A 289 -14.92 -18.44 -7.92
CA LYS A 289 -14.90 -19.91 -8.08
C LYS A 289 -13.50 -20.36 -8.48
N ALA A 290 -13.15 -21.60 -8.13
CA ALA A 290 -11.81 -22.14 -8.39
C ALA A 290 -11.54 -22.22 -9.89
N GLU A 291 -12.48 -22.75 -10.67
CA GLU A 291 -12.32 -23.01 -12.11
C GLU A 291 -12.12 -21.70 -12.89
N THR A 292 -12.89 -20.66 -12.55
CA THR A 292 -12.76 -19.34 -13.18
C THR A 292 -11.51 -18.59 -12.71
N ALA A 293 -11.06 -18.83 -11.48
CA ALA A 293 -9.80 -18.27 -10.98
C ALA A 293 -8.60 -18.90 -11.68
N GLU A 294 -8.58 -20.22 -11.88
CA GLU A 294 -7.53 -20.93 -12.61
C GLU A 294 -7.44 -20.45 -14.07
N ALA A 295 -8.58 -20.28 -14.73
CA ALA A 295 -8.62 -19.72 -16.08
C ALA A 295 -8.02 -18.30 -16.13
N TRP A 296 -8.41 -17.43 -15.19
CA TRP A 296 -7.86 -16.08 -15.10
C TRP A 296 -6.35 -16.08 -14.81
N ILE A 297 -5.90 -16.91 -13.87
CA ILE A 297 -4.48 -17.04 -13.51
C ILE A 297 -3.67 -17.55 -14.70
N LYS A 298 -4.17 -18.56 -15.41
CA LYS A 298 -3.53 -19.05 -16.63
C LYS A 298 -3.39 -17.91 -17.64
N GLU A 299 -4.49 -17.23 -17.92
CA GLU A 299 -4.59 -16.22 -18.97
C GLU A 299 -3.75 -14.95 -18.71
N TRP A 300 -3.73 -14.45 -17.47
CA TRP A 300 -3.18 -13.13 -17.12
C TRP A 300 -1.89 -13.20 -16.30
N MET A 301 -1.46 -14.39 -15.88
CA MET A 301 -0.25 -14.57 -15.08
C MET A 301 0.69 -15.61 -15.70
N LEU A 302 0.20 -16.82 -16.01
CA LEU A 302 1.04 -17.91 -16.51
C LEU A 302 1.39 -17.79 -18.00
N ASP A 303 0.42 -17.47 -18.85
CA ASP A 303 0.60 -17.31 -20.31
C ASP A 303 1.23 -15.95 -20.70
N VAL A 304 1.49 -15.08 -19.71
CA VAL A 304 2.06 -13.75 -19.89
C VAL A 304 3.45 -13.74 -19.25
N PRO A 305 4.55 -13.95 -19.99
CA PRO A 305 5.86 -14.24 -19.39
C PRO A 305 6.55 -13.02 -18.79
N THR A 306 6.31 -11.81 -19.30
CA THR A 306 6.96 -10.58 -18.82
C THR A 306 5.96 -9.45 -18.62
N GLN A 307 6.41 -8.37 -17.97
CA GLN A 307 5.59 -7.16 -17.84
C GLN A 307 5.26 -6.56 -19.22
N ASP A 308 6.19 -6.56 -20.18
CA ASP A 308 5.90 -6.07 -21.54
C ASP A 308 4.79 -6.86 -22.24
N HIS A 309 4.76 -8.19 -22.06
CA HIS A 309 3.67 -9.02 -22.58
C HIS A 309 2.33 -8.68 -21.89
N TYR A 310 2.37 -8.35 -20.61
CA TYR A 310 1.18 -7.91 -19.86
C TYR A 310 0.63 -6.61 -20.42
N LEU A 311 1.49 -5.62 -20.68
CA LEU A 311 1.10 -4.33 -21.25
C LEU A 311 0.62 -4.46 -22.69
N ALA A 312 1.28 -5.29 -23.50
CA ALA A 312 0.85 -5.59 -24.86
C ALA A 312 -0.55 -6.21 -24.89
N LYS A 313 -0.85 -7.10 -23.94
CA LYS A 313 -2.17 -7.73 -23.80
C LYS A 313 -3.22 -6.78 -23.22
N LEU A 314 -2.87 -5.94 -22.25
CA LEU A 314 -3.75 -4.91 -21.69
C LEU A 314 -4.18 -3.90 -22.78
N GLY A 315 -3.25 -3.58 -23.68
CA GLY A 315 -3.52 -2.76 -24.86
C GLY A 315 -3.39 -1.26 -24.61
N TYR A 316 -2.96 -0.55 -25.65
CA TYR A 316 -2.69 0.89 -25.60
C TYR A 316 -3.90 1.72 -25.15
N ALA A 317 -5.10 1.39 -25.64
CA ALA A 317 -6.32 2.13 -25.32
C ALA A 317 -6.61 2.13 -23.82
N LYS A 318 -6.56 0.96 -23.17
CA LYS A 318 -6.79 0.84 -21.72
C LYS A 318 -5.69 1.54 -20.92
N ILE A 319 -4.43 1.46 -21.36
CA ILE A 319 -3.31 2.16 -20.71
C ILE A 319 -3.53 3.69 -20.76
N MET A 320 -3.93 4.24 -21.91
CA MET A 320 -4.20 5.67 -22.03
C MET A 320 -5.46 6.09 -21.25
N GLU A 321 -6.47 5.23 -21.18
CA GLU A 321 -7.66 5.47 -20.36
C GLU A 321 -7.31 5.64 -18.88
N VAL A 322 -6.57 4.69 -18.28
CA VAL A 322 -6.21 4.79 -16.84
C VAL A 322 -5.27 5.96 -16.55
N LYS A 323 -4.40 6.32 -17.49
CA LYS A 323 -3.54 7.52 -17.39
C LYS A 323 -4.37 8.80 -17.45
N GLY A 324 -5.30 8.91 -18.40
CA GLY A 324 -6.19 10.06 -18.53
C GLY A 324 -7.09 10.25 -17.30
N ARG A 325 -7.56 9.15 -16.71
CA ARG A 325 -8.35 9.17 -15.46
C ARG A 325 -7.56 9.62 -14.24
N ALA A 326 -6.23 9.58 -14.27
CA ALA A 326 -5.37 10.03 -13.18
C ALA A 326 -5.18 11.54 -13.14
N ASP A 327 -5.65 12.27 -14.16
CA ASP A 327 -5.61 13.72 -14.18
C ASP A 327 -6.37 14.31 -12.98
N THR A 328 -5.85 15.40 -12.43
CA THR A 328 -6.39 16.02 -11.21
C THR A 328 -7.83 16.48 -11.38
N ASP A 329 -8.25 16.84 -12.60
CA ASP A 329 -9.60 17.32 -12.90
C ASP A 329 -10.49 16.29 -13.60
N ALA A 330 -10.02 15.06 -13.81
CA ALA A 330 -10.81 13.98 -14.44
C ALA A 330 -12.12 13.68 -13.68
N TRP A 331 -12.18 13.96 -12.38
CA TRP A 331 -13.39 13.76 -11.57
C TRP A 331 -14.56 14.65 -11.99
N VAL A 332 -14.31 15.80 -12.63
CA VAL A 332 -15.39 16.69 -13.11
C VAL A 332 -16.16 16.02 -14.24
N SER A 333 -15.45 15.53 -15.25
CA SER A 333 -16.05 14.84 -16.39
C SER A 333 -16.72 13.53 -15.98
N GLU A 334 -16.12 12.77 -15.06
CA GLU A 334 -16.78 11.57 -14.54
C GLU A 334 -18.03 11.90 -13.71
N LEU A 335 -18.01 12.98 -12.92
CA LEU A 335 -19.19 13.41 -12.18
C LEU A 335 -20.32 13.83 -13.12
N GLU A 336 -20.01 14.53 -14.21
CA GLU A 336 -21.00 14.86 -15.25
C GLU A 336 -21.64 13.59 -15.82
N SER A 337 -20.83 12.58 -16.16
CA SER A 337 -21.34 11.29 -16.64
C SER A 337 -22.19 10.56 -15.58
N LEU A 338 -21.76 10.55 -14.32
CA LEU A 338 -22.52 9.94 -13.21
C LEU A 338 -23.82 10.70 -12.93
N SER A 339 -23.85 12.01 -13.17
CA SER A 339 -25.01 12.86 -12.89
C SER A 339 -26.21 12.53 -13.78
N GLU A 340 -25.98 11.98 -14.97
CA GLU A 340 -27.05 11.51 -15.87
C GLU A 340 -27.87 10.37 -15.24
N GLY A 341 -27.27 9.60 -14.33
CA GLY A 341 -27.92 8.51 -13.61
C GLY A 341 -28.60 8.92 -12.30
N LEU A 342 -28.49 10.19 -11.88
CA LEU A 342 -29.11 10.66 -10.64
C LEU A 342 -30.62 10.83 -10.80
N PRO A 343 -31.43 10.44 -9.80
CA PRO A 343 -32.87 10.64 -9.85
C PRO A 343 -33.23 12.12 -10.02
N ALA A 344 -34.17 12.41 -10.91
CA ALA A 344 -34.67 13.78 -11.16
C ALA A 344 -35.47 14.35 -9.98
N GLU A 345 -36.07 13.49 -9.15
CA GLU A 345 -36.82 13.88 -7.96
C GLU A 345 -36.00 13.66 -6.69
N PRO A 346 -36.07 14.58 -5.71
CA PRO A 346 -35.38 14.43 -4.42
C PRO A 346 -36.02 13.29 -3.62
N GLY A 347 -35.49 12.08 -3.79
CA GLY A 347 -35.73 10.92 -2.95
C GLY A 347 -34.54 10.63 -2.05
N TYR A 348 -34.79 10.01 -0.90
CA TYR A 348 -33.73 9.46 -0.05
C TYR A 348 -34.10 8.05 0.41
N ASN A 349 -33.08 7.21 0.60
CA ASN A 349 -33.24 5.91 1.22
C ASN A 349 -32.80 5.93 2.70
N ALA A 350 -33.07 4.83 3.40
CA ALA A 350 -32.74 4.71 4.83
C ALA A 350 -31.24 4.84 5.13
N THR A 351 -30.37 4.38 4.22
CA THR A 351 -28.91 4.48 4.36
C THR A 351 -28.44 5.93 4.23
N GLU A 352 -28.96 6.67 3.25
CA GLU A 352 -28.65 8.10 3.08
C GLU A 352 -29.12 8.91 4.29
N MET A 353 -30.33 8.66 4.79
CA MET A 353 -30.84 9.30 6.00
C MET A 353 -29.98 8.98 7.23
N MET A 354 -29.52 7.74 7.37
CA MET A 354 -28.60 7.36 8.43
C MET A 354 -27.26 8.10 8.32
N VAL A 355 -26.68 8.21 7.12
CA VAL A 355 -25.43 8.95 6.89
C VAL A 355 -25.60 10.42 7.26
N VAL A 356 -26.71 11.06 6.85
CA VAL A 356 -27.02 12.45 7.21
C VAL A 356 -27.19 12.60 8.72
N ALA A 357 -27.96 11.74 9.38
CA ALA A 357 -28.15 11.78 10.82
C ALA A 357 -26.82 11.61 11.58
N ALA A 358 -26.03 10.61 11.21
CA ALA A 358 -24.70 10.37 11.79
C ALA A 358 -23.77 11.57 11.58
N SER A 359 -23.79 12.21 10.40
CA SER A 359 -22.98 13.41 10.14
C SER A 359 -23.30 14.57 11.10
N ARG A 360 -24.58 14.78 11.42
CA ARG A 360 -25.03 15.81 12.37
C ARG A 360 -24.54 15.50 13.78
N MET A 361 -24.67 14.24 14.22
CA MET A 361 -24.16 13.78 15.51
C MET A 361 -22.64 13.95 15.63
N LEU A 362 -21.89 13.63 14.56
CA LEU A 362 -20.45 13.83 14.50
C LEU A 362 -20.09 15.31 14.59
N ALA A 363 -20.82 16.18 13.88
CA ALA A 363 -20.59 17.63 13.90
C ALA A 363 -20.90 18.25 15.27
N GLU A 364 -21.94 17.79 15.97
CA GLU A 364 -22.25 18.19 17.35
C GLU A 364 -21.14 17.76 18.31
N LYS A 365 -20.73 16.48 18.27
CA LYS A 365 -19.65 15.95 19.11
C LYS A 365 -18.33 16.68 18.87
N ALA A 366 -17.98 16.93 17.61
CA ALA A 366 -16.76 17.65 17.25
C ALA A 366 -16.73 19.05 17.89
N ARG A 367 -17.84 19.79 17.83
CA ARG A 367 -17.96 21.10 18.49
C ARG A 367 -17.92 21.00 20.02
N ALA A 368 -18.71 20.09 20.60
CA ALA A 368 -18.84 19.94 22.04
C ALA A 368 -17.52 19.55 22.72
N HIS A 369 -16.76 18.66 22.10
CA HIS A 369 -15.50 18.14 22.63
C HIS A 369 -14.25 18.80 22.04
N ARG A 370 -14.43 19.77 21.12
CA ARG A 370 -13.34 20.43 20.39
C ARG A 370 -12.42 19.45 19.67
N TYR A 371 -12.97 18.37 19.13
CA TYR A 371 -12.22 17.46 18.29
C TYR A 371 -11.79 18.17 17.01
N ARG A 372 -10.58 17.85 16.55
CA ARG A 372 -9.96 18.46 15.37
C ARG A 372 -9.74 17.49 14.22
N THR A 373 -10.05 16.21 14.42
CA THR A 373 -9.77 15.17 13.43
C THR A 373 -10.91 14.14 13.39
N PHE A 374 -11.13 13.59 12.22
CA PHE A 374 -11.92 12.39 12.00
C PHE A 374 -11.05 11.31 11.34
N LEU A 375 -11.02 10.13 11.96
CA LEU A 375 -10.49 8.91 11.38
C LEU A 375 -11.65 7.91 11.31
N ALA A 376 -12.11 7.59 10.10
CA ALA A 376 -13.31 6.79 9.89
C ALA A 376 -13.04 5.64 8.91
N GLY A 377 -13.54 4.44 9.25
CA GLY A 377 -13.40 3.26 8.40
C GLY A 377 -14.28 3.30 7.15
N VAL A 378 -13.93 2.47 6.17
CA VAL A 378 -14.61 2.32 4.88
C VAL A 378 -16.13 2.16 5.01
N GLY A 379 -16.88 2.82 4.12
CA GLY A 379 -18.34 2.71 4.02
C GLY A 379 -19.07 3.90 4.63
N ASN A 380 -20.26 3.66 5.19
CA ASN A 380 -21.17 4.72 5.62
C ASN A 380 -20.59 5.61 6.74
N SER A 381 -19.72 5.07 7.60
CA SER A 381 -19.01 5.86 8.62
C SER A 381 -18.12 6.93 8.00
N ASN A 382 -17.38 6.58 6.95
CA ASN A 382 -16.53 7.52 6.22
C ASN A 382 -17.36 8.60 5.53
N LEU A 383 -18.47 8.22 4.87
CA LEU A 383 -19.37 9.19 4.23
C LEU A 383 -19.98 10.17 5.25
N ALA A 384 -20.37 9.69 6.43
CA ALA A 384 -20.87 10.54 7.51
C ALA A 384 -19.80 11.52 8.01
N ALA A 385 -18.56 11.06 8.17
CA ALA A 385 -17.43 11.91 8.57
C ALA A 385 -17.11 12.95 7.50
N TRP A 386 -17.13 12.59 6.21
CA TRP A 386 -16.93 13.51 5.10
C TRP A 386 -17.99 14.61 5.09
N LEU A 387 -19.27 14.23 5.19
CA LEU A 387 -20.38 15.18 5.24
C LEU A 387 -20.29 16.11 6.46
N ALA A 388 -19.93 15.57 7.63
CA ALA A 388 -19.73 16.36 8.85
C ALA A 388 -18.57 17.36 8.69
N ALA A 389 -17.45 16.93 8.11
CA ALA A 389 -16.29 17.78 7.85
C ALA A 389 -16.64 18.94 6.91
N TYR A 390 -17.41 18.68 5.84
CA TYR A 390 -17.91 19.72 4.95
C TYR A 390 -18.76 20.76 5.70
N GLN A 391 -19.75 20.31 6.48
CA GLN A 391 -20.62 21.20 7.26
C GLN A 391 -19.85 22.02 8.30
N LEU A 392 -18.88 21.40 8.98
CA LEU A 392 -18.06 22.06 9.99
C LEU A 392 -17.15 23.12 9.37
N LYS A 393 -16.44 22.78 8.28
CA LYS A 393 -15.56 23.73 7.58
C LYS A 393 -16.35 24.90 6.99
N GLN A 394 -17.54 24.67 6.42
CA GLN A 394 -18.43 25.74 5.96
C GLN A 394 -18.88 26.67 7.10
N ALA A 395 -19.02 26.14 8.31
CA ALA A 395 -19.32 26.91 9.51
C ALA A 395 -18.08 27.53 10.18
N GLY A 396 -16.90 27.50 9.53
CA GLY A 396 -15.65 28.05 10.06
C GLY A 396 -15.02 27.23 11.19
N VAL A 397 -15.44 25.97 11.40
CA VAL A 397 -14.85 25.06 12.38
C VAL A 397 -13.74 24.25 11.71
N ASP A 398 -12.53 24.36 12.24
CA ASP A 398 -11.39 23.59 11.74
C ASP A 398 -11.46 22.13 12.19
N ILE A 399 -11.47 21.23 11.21
CA ILE A 399 -11.45 19.77 11.41
C ILE A 399 -10.78 19.10 10.22
N GLU A 400 -9.93 18.11 10.46
CA GLU A 400 -9.23 17.36 9.42
C GLU A 400 -9.78 15.96 9.24
N LEU A 401 -9.75 15.48 8.00
CA LEU A 401 -10.01 14.09 7.66
C LEU A 401 -8.70 13.34 7.59
N MET A 402 -8.67 12.15 8.17
CA MET A 402 -7.52 11.24 8.19
C MET A 402 -7.95 9.87 7.66
N ALA A 403 -7.03 9.20 6.98
CA ALA A 403 -7.18 7.80 6.58
C ALA A 403 -5.93 7.04 7.00
N GLU A 404 -6.12 5.86 7.58
CA GLU A 404 -5.08 5.10 8.28
C GLU A 404 -3.90 4.73 7.39
N ALA A 405 -4.08 4.71 6.07
CA ALA A 405 -3.01 4.41 5.13
C ALA A 405 -1.85 5.43 5.14
N GLY A 406 -2.10 6.63 5.69
CA GLY A 406 -1.13 7.72 5.69
C GLY A 406 -1.67 9.02 5.09
N MET A 407 -2.98 9.26 5.11
CA MET A 407 -3.55 10.49 4.55
C MET A 407 -3.99 11.42 5.69
N VAL A 408 -3.58 12.68 5.64
CA VAL A 408 -3.94 13.68 6.66
C VAL A 408 -4.42 14.97 5.99
N GLY A 409 -5.57 15.47 6.46
CA GLY A 409 -6.14 16.76 6.07
C GLY A 409 -6.65 16.79 4.63
N TYR A 410 -7.08 15.66 4.08
CA TYR A 410 -7.59 15.60 2.71
C TYR A 410 -9.01 16.18 2.59
N LEU A 411 -9.34 16.65 1.39
CA LEU A 411 -10.69 17.07 1.02
C LEU A 411 -11.31 16.01 0.11
N PRO A 412 -12.44 15.40 0.51
CA PRO A 412 -13.08 14.36 -0.28
C PRO A 412 -13.59 14.89 -1.60
N ARG A 413 -13.23 14.26 -2.72
CA ARG A 413 -13.79 14.62 -4.03
C ARG A 413 -15.14 13.95 -4.28
N PRO A 414 -16.11 14.63 -4.93
CA PRO A 414 -17.36 14.00 -5.36
C PRO A 414 -17.12 12.82 -6.33
N GLY A 415 -18.10 11.92 -6.42
CA GLY A 415 -18.12 10.84 -7.44
C GLY A 415 -17.33 9.57 -7.10
N GLU A 416 -16.48 9.57 -6.06
CA GLU A 416 -15.75 8.36 -5.63
C GLU A 416 -15.73 8.26 -4.08
N PRO A 417 -16.59 7.42 -3.48
CA PRO A 417 -16.74 7.32 -2.02
C PRO A 417 -15.64 6.48 -1.33
N PHE A 418 -14.71 5.88 -2.07
CA PHE A 418 -13.65 5.09 -1.49
C PHE A 418 -12.65 5.95 -0.69
N VAL A 419 -12.40 5.56 0.56
CA VAL A 419 -11.59 6.37 1.51
C VAL A 419 -10.14 6.56 1.03
N PHE A 420 -9.54 5.54 0.41
CA PHE A 420 -8.16 5.61 -0.14
C PHE A 420 -8.14 5.96 -1.62
N SER A 421 -9.21 6.58 -2.13
CA SER A 421 -9.25 7.02 -3.52
C SER A 421 -8.06 7.94 -3.82
N PHE A 422 -7.37 7.64 -4.92
CA PHE A 422 -6.26 8.45 -5.40
C PHE A 422 -6.65 9.94 -5.59
N ARG A 423 -7.94 10.23 -5.82
CA ARG A 423 -8.49 11.59 -5.99
C ARG A 423 -8.34 12.48 -4.77
N ASN A 424 -8.21 11.88 -3.60
CA ASN A 424 -8.05 12.59 -2.35
C ASN A 424 -6.57 12.94 -2.06
N PHE A 425 -5.63 12.44 -2.88
CA PHE A 425 -4.21 12.65 -2.62
C PHE A 425 -3.75 14.08 -2.90
N PRO A 426 -4.12 14.72 -4.03
CA PRO A 426 -3.73 16.11 -4.28
C PRO A 426 -4.27 17.10 -3.24
N SER A 427 -5.39 16.77 -2.58
CA SER A 427 -5.98 17.61 -1.53
C SER A 427 -5.46 17.29 -0.13
N SER A 428 -4.64 16.23 0.04
CA SER A 428 -4.07 15.85 1.33
C SER A 428 -2.99 16.85 1.74
N LYS A 429 -3.08 17.37 2.97
CA LYS A 429 -2.04 18.24 3.55
C LYS A 429 -0.75 17.49 3.84
N MET A 430 -0.86 16.17 4.08
CA MET A 430 0.28 15.28 4.24
C MET A 430 -0.10 13.88 3.75
N LEU A 431 0.78 13.31 2.92
CA LEU A 431 0.79 11.90 2.57
C LEU A 431 2.01 11.25 3.22
N THR A 432 1.77 10.26 4.06
CA THR A 432 2.73 9.64 4.98
C THR A 432 2.47 8.12 5.06
N ASP A 433 2.57 7.53 6.26
CA ASP A 433 2.38 6.11 6.54
C ASP A 433 1.37 5.86 7.68
N ILE A 434 1.10 4.57 7.95
CA ILE A 434 0.19 4.13 9.00
C ILE A 434 0.67 4.55 10.39
N PHE A 435 1.97 4.55 10.62
CA PHE A 435 2.53 4.84 11.94
C PHE A 435 2.33 6.31 12.32
N HIS A 436 2.49 7.23 11.37
CA HIS A 436 2.22 8.66 11.61
C HIS A 436 0.73 8.97 11.85
N VAL A 437 -0.19 8.20 11.27
CA VAL A 437 -1.63 8.46 11.41
C VAL A 437 -2.22 7.81 12.66
N MET A 438 -1.76 6.62 13.03
CA MET A 438 -2.35 5.82 14.11
C MET A 438 -1.45 5.66 15.34
N GLY A 439 -0.14 5.89 15.21
CA GLY A 439 0.87 5.49 16.19
C GLY A 439 1.60 6.62 16.92
N ILE A 440 1.47 7.87 16.45
CA ILE A 440 2.14 9.06 17.01
C ILE A 440 1.09 10.10 17.42
#